data_AF-A0ABC8CQM8-F1
#
_entry.id   AF-A0ABC8CQM8-F1
#
_cell.length_a   1.000
_cell.length_b   1.000
_cell.length_c   1.000
_cell.angle_alpha   90.00
_cell.angle_beta   90.00
_cell.angle_gamma   90.00
#
_symmetry.space_group_name_H-M   'P 1'
#
loop_
_entity.id
_entity.type
_entity.pdbx_description
1 polymer ?
#
loop_
_entity_poly.entity_id
_entity_poly.type
_entity_poly.pdbx_seq_one_letter_code
_entity_poly.pdbx_strand_id
1 'polypeptide(L)' 'MRSFKIKMGKILASLALMVTAYNINAACIFLVHQPKMPKGAEKLRKF' A
#
# COMPACT_ATOMS: atom_id res chain seq x y z
N MET A 1 -0.03 -30.58 -16.10
CA MET A 1 -1.20 -29.75 -15.70
C MET A 1 -1.10 -29.14 -14.30
N ARG A 2 -0.77 -29.90 -13.24
CA ARG A 2 -0.72 -29.39 -11.84
C ARG A 2 0.27 -28.23 -11.62
N SER A 3 1.46 -28.30 -12.21
CA SER A 3 2.50 -27.26 -12.08
C SER A 3 2.14 -25.93 -12.74
N PHE A 4 1.37 -25.98 -13.84
CA PHE A 4 0.89 -24.79 -14.55
C PHE A 4 -0.16 -24.04 -13.73
N LYS A 5 -1.13 -24.76 -13.15
CA LYS A 5 -2.14 -24.19 -12.25
C LYS A 5 -1.51 -23.50 -11.03
N ILE A 6 -0.46 -24.11 -10.45
CA ILE A 6 0.26 -23.51 -9.31
C ILE A 6 1.01 -22.24 -9.73
N LYS A 7 1.70 -22.23 -10.88
CA LYS A 7 2.36 -21.02 -11.39
C LYS A 7 1.36 -19.88 -11.63
N MET A 8 0.22 -20.19 -12.24
CA MET A 8 -0.83 -19.20 -12.48
C MET A 8 -1.47 -18.69 -11.19
N GLY A 9 -1.71 -19.56 -10.22
CA GLY A 9 -2.20 -19.17 -8.90
C GLY A 9 -1.24 -18.22 -8.17
N LYS A 10 0.08 -18.46 -8.26
CA LYS A 10 1.09 -17.56 -7.68
C LYS A 10 1.08 -16.17 -8.32
N ILE A 11 0.98 -16.10 -9.65
CA ILE A 11 0.92 -14.83 -10.39
C ILE A 11 -0.37 -14.07 -10.04
N LEU A 12 -1.50 -14.76 -9.96
CA LEU A 12 -2.77 -14.14 -9.59
C LEU A 12 -2.74 -13.62 -8.14
N ALA A 13 -2.15 -14.38 -7.22
CA ALA A 13 -2.00 -13.96 -5.83
C ALA A 13 -1.09 -12.73 -5.68
N SER A 14 0.04 -12.68 -6.41
CA SER A 14 0.91 -11.50 -6.37
C SER A 14 0.23 -10.26 -6.96
N LEU A 15 -0.54 -10.44 -8.04
CA LEU A 15 -1.30 -9.37 -8.65
C LEU A 15 -2.39 -8.84 -7.72
N ALA A 16 -3.13 -9.72 -7.04
CA ALA A 16 -4.14 -9.33 -6.07
C ALA A 16 -3.55 -8.52 -4.91
N LEU A 17 -2.38 -8.93 -4.40
CA LEU A 17 -1.63 -8.17 -3.40
C LEU A 17 -1.26 -6.77 -3.90
N MET A 18 -0.73 -6.68 -5.13
CA MET A 18 -0.33 -5.40 -5.74
C MET A 18 -1.51 -4.45 -5.91
N VAL A 19 -2.63 -4.93 -6.45
CA VAL A 19 -3.85 -4.14 -6.64
C VAL A 19 -4.41 -3.65 -5.30
N THR A 20 -4.42 -4.53 -4.29
CA THR A 20 -4.90 -4.18 -2.94
C THR A 20 -4.03 -3.10 -2.31
N ALA A 21 -2.69 -3.25 -2.36
CA ALA A 21 -1.76 -2.25 -1.86
C ALA A 21 -1.93 -0.91 -2.61
N TYR A 22 -2.09 -0.94 -3.94
CA TYR A 22 -2.31 0.27 -4.72
C TYR A 22 -3.61 0.96 -4.34
N ASN A 23 -4.72 0.24 -4.22
CA ASN A 23 -6.03 0.82 -3.93
C ASN A 23 -6.08 1.49 -2.55
N ILE A 24 -5.54 0.85 -1.52
CA ILE A 24 -5.47 1.41 -0.16
C ILE A 24 -4.59 2.67 -0.15
N ASN A 25 -3.48 2.68 -0.89
CA ASN A 25 -2.61 3.84 -1.01
C ASN A 25 -3.20 4.95 -1.89
N ALA A 26 -4.01 4.62 -2.90
CA ALA A 26 -4.67 5.59 -3.77
C ALA A 26 -5.73 6.39 -3.02
N ALA A 27 -6.48 5.77 -2.10
CA ALA A 27 -7.39 6.48 -1.20
C ALA A 27 -6.66 7.54 -0.34
N CYS A 28 -5.39 7.29 -0.05
CA CYS A 28 -4.52 8.14 0.76
C CYS A 28 -3.41 8.78 -0.08
N ILE A 29 -3.59 8.98 -1.39
CA ILE A 29 -2.51 9.42 -2.29
C ILE A 29 -1.92 10.78 -1.86
N PHE A 30 -2.74 11.61 -1.22
CA PHE A 30 -2.35 12.87 -0.62
C PHE A 30 -1.35 12.74 0.54
N LEU A 31 -1.26 11.57 1.19
CA LEU A 31 -0.28 11.26 2.24
C LEU A 31 1.08 10.86 1.67
N VAL A 32 1.12 10.24 0.48
CA VAL A 32 2.35 9.69 -0.12
C VAL A 32 3.37 10.78 -0.47
N HIS A 33 2.90 11.95 -0.88
CA HIS A 33 3.74 13.09 -1.24
C HIS A 33 3.74 14.19 -0.18
N GLN A 34 3.38 13.89 1.08
CA GLN A 34 3.46 14.91 2.11
C GLN A 34 4.90 15.34 2.36
N PRO A 35 5.14 16.65 2.51
CA PRO A 35 6.42 17.14 2.99
C PRO A 35 6.69 16.59 4.38
N LYS A 36 7.97 16.58 4.79
CA LYS A 36 8.34 16.20 6.15
C LYS A 36 7.51 17.02 7.16
N MET A 37 6.96 16.34 8.17
CA MET A 37 6.14 16.97 9.21
C MET A 37 6.84 18.23 9.75
N PRO A 38 6.15 19.37 9.84
CA PRO A 38 6.78 20.63 10.25
C PRO A 38 7.27 20.54 11.69
N LYS A 39 8.42 21.16 11.97
CA LYS A 39 8.98 21.25 13.33
C LYS A 39 7.95 21.90 14.26
N GLY A 40 7.62 21.29 15.39
CA GLY A 40 6.66 21.80 16.36
C GLY A 40 5.26 21.20 16.25
N ALA A 41 4.95 20.43 15.20
CA ALA A 41 3.67 19.73 15.06
C ALA A 41 3.41 18.72 16.20
N GLU A 42 4.48 18.20 16.81
CA GLU A 42 4.41 17.31 17.98
C GLU A 42 3.68 17.94 19.17
N LYS A 43 3.64 19.27 19.26
CA LYS A 43 2.96 20.02 20.35
C LYS A 43 1.43 20.06 20.18
N LEU A 44 0.93 19.79 18.98
CA LEU A 44 -0.51 19.69 18.70
C LEU A 44 -1.08 18.32 19.09
N ARG A 45 -0.21 17.38 19.44
CA ARG A 45 -0.58 16.02 19.83
C ARG A 45 -1.15 16.05 21.25
N LYS A 46 -2.35 15.48 21.45
CA LYS A 46 -3.07 15.50 22.74
C LYS A 46 -2.52 14.56 23.84
N PHE A 47 -1.34 13.97 23.69
CA PHE A 47 -0.77 13.04 24.68
C PHE A 47 0.55 13.54 25.25
#